data_AF-A0A3Q3XAZ2-F1
#
_entry.id   AF-A0A3Q3XAZ2-F1
#
_cell.length_a   1.000
_cell.length_b   1.000
_cell.length_c   1.000
_cell.angle_alpha   90.00
_cell.angle_beta   90.00
_cell.angle_gamma   90.00
#
_symmetry.space_group_name_H-M   'P 1'
#
loop_
_entity.id
_entity.type
_entity.pdbx_description
1 polymer ?
#
loop_
_entity_poly.entity_id
_entity_poly.type
_entity_poly.pdbx_seq_one_letter_code
_entity_poly.pdbx_strand_id
1 'polypeptide(L)'
;MGCRQSSEEKEAARRSRRIDRHLRSESQRQRREIKLLLLGTSNSGKSTIVKQMKIIHSGGFNLEACKEYKPLILYNAIDSLTRIIRALTTLKIDFHNPDRNTASVGPCWFFPLVI
;
A
#
# COMPACT_ATOMS: atom_id res chain seq x y z
N MET A 1 53.52 -14.91 -20.10
CA MET A 1 52.59 -13.93 -19.49
C MET A 1 51.52 -14.67 -18.71
N GLY A 2 51.72 -14.86 -17.41
CA GLY A 2 50.76 -15.54 -16.54
C GLY A 2 50.72 -14.81 -15.22
N CYS A 3 49.86 -13.79 -15.13
CA CYS A 3 49.64 -13.09 -13.87
C CYS A 3 48.94 -14.06 -12.90
N ARG A 4 49.59 -14.36 -11.78
CA ARG A 4 49.00 -15.08 -10.66
C ARG A 4 47.84 -14.23 -10.12
N GLN A 5 46.62 -14.54 -10.53
CA GLN A 5 45.43 -13.92 -9.92
C GLN A 5 45.46 -14.16 -8.41
N SER A 6 45.37 -13.08 -7.64
CA SER A 6 45.25 -13.15 -6.18
C SER A 6 44.00 -13.96 -5.80
N SER A 7 43.96 -14.52 -4.60
CA SER A 7 42.78 -15.24 -4.08
C SER A 7 41.51 -14.37 -4.15
N GLU A 8 41.66 -13.07 -3.88
CA GLU A 8 40.60 -12.07 -3.91
C GLU A 8 40.01 -11.86 -5.32
N GLU A 9 40.84 -11.80 -6.36
CA GLU A 9 40.35 -11.71 -7.75
C GLU A 9 39.55 -12.93 -8.17
N LYS A 10 39.95 -14.13 -7.72
CA LYS A 10 39.20 -15.37 -7.99
C LYS A 10 37.86 -15.38 -7.26
N GLU A 11 37.81 -14.87 -6.04
CA GLU A 11 36.55 -14.74 -5.28
C GLU A 11 35.62 -13.67 -5.88
N ALA A 12 36.17 -12.53 -6.28
CA ALA A 12 35.43 -11.49 -6.99
C ALA A 12 34.86 -12.01 -8.31
N ALA A 13 35.66 -12.75 -9.08
CA ALA A 13 35.21 -13.40 -10.31
C ALA A 13 34.12 -14.45 -10.05
N ARG A 14 34.22 -15.24 -8.97
CA ARG A 14 33.17 -16.19 -8.56
C ARG A 14 31.86 -15.47 -8.17
N ARG A 15 31.96 -14.36 -7.43
CA ARG A 15 30.81 -13.53 -7.04
C ARG A 15 30.14 -12.92 -8.27
N SER A 16 30.93 -12.36 -9.18
CA SER A 16 30.44 -11.78 -10.44
C SER A 16 29.69 -12.82 -11.29
N ARG A 17 30.27 -14.01 -11.50
CA ARG A 17 29.60 -15.12 -12.22
C ARG A 17 28.32 -15.60 -11.54
N ARG A 18 28.19 -15.46 -10.22
CA ARG A 18 26.95 -15.80 -9.49
C ARG A 18 25.89 -14.74 -9.72
N ILE A 19 26.27 -13.46 -9.70
CA ILE A 19 25.37 -12.34 -10.02
C ILE A 19 24.87 -12.45 -11.45
N ASP A 20 25.75 -12.67 -12.43
CA ASP A 20 25.38 -12.81 -13.84
C ASP A 20 24.39 -13.95 -14.08
N ARG A 21 24.58 -15.09 -13.40
CA ARG A 21 23.62 -16.20 -13.44
C ARG A 21 22.26 -15.81 -12.87
N HIS A 22 22.24 -15.08 -11.75
CA HIS A 22 21.01 -14.59 -11.15
C HIS A 22 20.29 -13.59 -12.08
N LEU A 23 21.01 -12.66 -12.68
CA LEU A 23 20.47 -11.67 -13.63
C LEU A 23 19.87 -12.34 -14.87
N ARG A 24 20.54 -13.37 -15.42
CA ARG A 24 20.00 -14.13 -16.57
C ARG A 24 18.71 -14.88 -16.20
N SER A 25 18.67 -15.49 -15.02
CA SER A 25 17.47 -16.18 -14.50
C SER A 25 16.30 -15.21 -14.33
N GLU A 26 16.53 -14.08 -13.66
CA GLU A 26 15.51 -13.05 -13.44
C GLU A 26 15.02 -12.43 -14.75
N SER A 27 15.92 -12.20 -15.71
CA SER A 27 15.55 -11.70 -17.04
C SER A 27 14.62 -12.68 -17.78
N GLN A 28 14.88 -13.99 -17.72
CA GLN A 28 14.00 -14.99 -18.31
C GLN A 28 12.63 -15.04 -17.62
N ARG A 29 12.61 -14.90 -16.29
CA ARG A 29 11.36 -14.86 -15.51
C ARG A 29 10.53 -13.63 -15.88
N GLN A 30 11.15 -12.46 -15.93
CA GLN A 30 10.48 -11.20 -16.33
C GLN A 30 9.96 -11.24 -17.76
N ARG A 31 10.68 -11.88 -18.69
CA ARG A 31 10.21 -12.05 -20.09
C ARG A 31 8.94 -12.89 -20.19
N ARG A 32 8.68 -13.78 -19.23
CA ARG A 32 7.48 -14.63 -19.18
C ARG A 32 6.35 -14.00 -18.38
N GLU A 33 6.60 -12.90 -17.68
CA GLU A 33 5.61 -12.22 -16.84
C GLU A 33 4.66 -11.38 -17.70
N ILE A 34 3.36 -11.56 -17.50
CA ILE A 34 2.33 -10.76 -18.16
C ILE A 34 2.01 -9.56 -17.26
N LYS A 35 2.21 -8.34 -17.78
CA LYS A 35 1.91 -7.09 -17.07
C LYS A 35 0.55 -6.56 -17.49
N LEU A 36 -0.32 -6.33 -16.52
CA LEU A 36 -1.67 -5.79 -16.72
C LEU A 36 -1.75 -4.38 -16.14
N LEU A 37 -2.34 -3.45 -16.90
CA LEU A 37 -2.61 -2.08 -16.45
C LEU A 37 -4.13 -1.88 -16.31
N LEU A 38 -4.57 -1.55 -15.10
CA LEU A 38 -5.97 -1.22 -14.83
C LEU A 38 -6.17 0.29 -14.92
N LEU A 39 -6.96 0.74 -15.90
CA LEU A 39 -7.29 2.15 -16.11
C LEU A 39 -8.72 2.45 -15.65
N GLY A 40 -8.94 3.67 -15.17
CA GLY A 40 -10.27 4.14 -14.75
C GLY A 40 -10.19 5.38 -13.85
N THR A 41 -11.32 6.07 -13.69
CA THR A 41 -11.46 7.26 -12.83
C THR A 41 -11.18 6.97 -11.35
N SER A 42 -11.02 8.03 -10.55
CA SER A 42 -10.95 7.86 -9.09
C SER A 42 -12.17 7.08 -8.58
N ASN A 43 -11.97 6.18 -7.62
CA ASN A 43 -13.00 5.32 -7.02
C ASN A 43 -13.71 4.31 -7.94
N SER A 44 -13.23 4.08 -9.17
CA SER A 44 -13.81 3.09 -10.10
C SER A 44 -13.67 1.61 -9.69
N GLY A 45 -13.13 1.31 -8.50
CA GLY A 45 -12.98 -0.07 -8.00
C GLY A 45 -11.72 -0.83 -8.45
N LYS A 46 -10.73 -0.17 -9.09
CA LYS A 46 -9.47 -0.82 -9.51
C LYS A 46 -8.77 -1.58 -8.37
N SER A 47 -8.65 -0.94 -7.20
CA SER A 47 -8.06 -1.57 -6.02
C SER A 47 -8.87 -2.78 -5.53
N THR A 48 -10.20 -2.77 -5.75
CA THR A 48 -11.07 -3.90 -5.43
C THR A 48 -10.80 -5.08 -6.35
N ILE A 49 -10.64 -4.86 -7.65
CA ILE A 49 -10.27 -5.91 -8.61
C ILE A 49 -8.94 -6.55 -8.23
N VAL A 50 -7.92 -5.74 -7.91
CA VAL A 50 -6.60 -6.26 -7.49
C VAL A 50 -6.71 -7.08 -6.19
N LYS A 51 -7.51 -6.62 -5.22
CA LYS A 51 -7.77 -7.38 -3.98
C LYS A 51 -8.47 -8.71 -4.28
N GLN A 52 -9.44 -8.73 -5.19
CA GLN A 52 -10.12 -9.96 -5.58
C GLN A 52 -9.18 -10.93 -6.30
N MET A 53 -8.29 -10.43 -7.17
CA MET A 53 -7.26 -11.27 -7.80
C MET A 53 -6.37 -11.95 -6.75
N LYS A 54 -6.02 -11.25 -5.67
CA LYS A 54 -5.26 -11.84 -4.55
C LYS A 54 -6.05 -12.92 -3.82
N ILE A 55 -7.36 -12.72 -3.62
CA ILE A 55 -8.24 -13.71 -2.98
C ILE A 55 -8.33 -14.99 -3.83
N ILE A 56 -8.57 -14.85 -5.12
CA ILE A 56 -8.82 -15.99 -6.02
C ILE A 56 -7.54 -16.74 -6.39
N HIS A 57 -6.43 -16.03 -6.61
CA HIS A 57 -5.21 -16.61 -7.21
C HIS A 57 -3.98 -16.67 -6.30
N SER A 58 -3.98 -15.98 -5.15
CA SER A 58 -2.78 -15.86 -4.29
C SER A 58 -3.00 -16.34 -2.85
N GLY A 59 -4.03 -17.17 -2.62
CA GLY A 59 -4.29 -17.74 -1.30
C GLY A 59 -4.86 -16.75 -0.28
N GLY A 60 -5.37 -15.60 -0.72
CA GLY A 60 -6.06 -14.63 0.14
C GLY A 60 -5.14 -13.77 1.01
N PHE A 61 -5.66 -13.33 2.15
CA PHE A 61 -4.96 -12.47 3.11
C PHE A 61 -4.58 -13.28 4.35
N ASN A 62 -3.30 -13.20 4.71
CA ASN A 62 -2.80 -13.79 5.95
C ASN A 62 -3.10 -12.87 7.15
N LEU A 63 -2.92 -13.40 8.36
CA LEU A 63 -3.20 -12.68 9.60
C LEU A 63 -2.39 -11.37 9.71
N GLU A 64 -1.13 -11.37 9.25
CA GLU A 64 -0.27 -10.19 9.28
C GLU A 64 -0.79 -9.09 8.34
N ALA A 65 -1.18 -9.41 7.12
CA ALA A 65 -1.82 -8.45 6.23
C ALA A 65 -3.13 -7.91 6.82
N CYS A 66 -3.93 -8.76 7.48
CA CYS A 66 -5.15 -8.31 8.17
C CYS A 66 -4.85 -7.30 9.29
N LYS A 67 -3.76 -7.48 10.05
CA LYS A 67 -3.32 -6.50 11.06
C LYS A 67 -2.93 -5.17 10.43
N GLU A 68 -2.26 -5.19 9.28
CA GLU A 68 -1.93 -3.97 8.52
C GLU A 68 -3.18 -3.23 8.00
N TYR A 69 -4.23 -3.96 7.61
CA TYR A 69 -5.48 -3.34 7.16
C TYR A 69 -6.32 -2.75 8.29
N LYS A 70 -6.20 -3.25 9.52
CA LYS A 70 -6.99 -2.78 10.67
C LYS A 70 -6.93 -1.25 10.89
N PRO A 71 -5.75 -0.59 10.97
CA PRO A 71 -5.69 0.87 11.12
C PRO A 71 -6.27 1.60 9.90
N LEU A 72 -6.13 1.06 8.68
CA LEU A 72 -6.69 1.66 7.47
C LEU A 72 -8.23 1.64 7.49
N ILE A 73 -8.83 0.57 8.00
CA ILE A 73 -10.30 0.46 8.15
C ILE A 73 -10.79 1.51 9.15
N LEU A 74 -10.12 1.63 10.29
CA LEU A 74 -10.47 2.62 11.32
C LEU A 74 -10.34 4.05 10.77
N TYR A 75 -9.24 4.35 10.08
CA TYR A 75 -9.02 5.64 9.44
C TYR A 75 -10.13 5.97 8.43
N ASN A 76 -10.46 5.03 7.54
CA ASN A 76 -11.52 5.23 6.55
C ASN A 76 -12.90 5.46 7.20
N ALA A 77 -13.21 4.76 8.30
CA ALA A 77 -14.44 4.96 9.03
C ALA A 77 -14.52 6.37 9.65
N ILE A 78 -13.45 6.82 10.30
CA ILE A 78 -13.37 8.15 10.92
C ILE A 78 -13.42 9.25 9.85
N ASP A 79 -12.68 9.11 8.75
CA ASP A 79 -12.69 10.08 7.65
C ASP A 79 -14.09 10.15 7.00
N SER A 80 -14.74 9.00 6.78
CA SER A 80 -16.10 8.94 6.24
C SER A 80 -17.11 9.65 7.16
N LEU A 81 -17.05 9.40 8.46
CA LEU A 81 -17.90 10.08 9.44
C LEU A 81 -17.63 11.59 9.48
N THR A 82 -16.37 12.00 9.44
CA THR A 82 -15.97 13.41 9.42
C THR A 82 -16.51 14.13 8.18
N ARG A 83 -16.46 13.49 7.01
CA ARG A 83 -17.05 14.01 5.77
C ARG A 83 -18.56 14.18 5.89
N ILE A 84 -19.25 13.22 6.49
CA ILE A 84 -20.71 13.30 6.72
C ILE A 84 -21.02 14.48 7.65
N ILE A 85 -20.33 14.62 8.78
CA ILE A 85 -20.55 15.72 9.73
C ILE A 85 -20.34 17.08 9.05
N ARG A 86 -19.26 17.24 8.28
CA ARG A 86 -19.01 18.47 7.51
C ARG A 86 -20.12 18.75 6.51
N ALA A 87 -20.61 17.72 5.81
CA ALA A 87 -21.71 17.86 4.86
C ALA A 87 -23.02 18.27 5.55
N LEU A 88 -23.32 17.76 6.74
CA LEU A 88 -24.48 18.19 7.53
C LEU A 88 -24.42 19.68 7.86
N THR A 89 -23.25 20.20 8.25
CA THR A 89 -23.05 21.64 8.47
C THR A 89 -23.24 22.45 7.19
N THR A 90 -22.70 21.98 6.05
CA THR A 90 -22.88 22.65 4.75
C THR A 90 -24.35 22.69 4.32
N LEU A 91 -25.09 21.60 4.56
CA LEU A 91 -26.50 21.46 4.22
C LEU A 91 -27.45 22.06 5.26
N LYS A 92 -26.92 22.61 6.37
CA LYS A 92 -27.69 23.14 7.52
C LYS A 92 -28.71 22.15 8.07
N ILE A 93 -28.34 20.87 8.10
CA ILE A 93 -29.15 19.81 8.70
C ILE A 93 -28.74 19.67 10.15
N ASP A 94 -29.66 19.99 11.06
CA ASP A 94 -29.42 19.83 12.49
C ASP A 94 -29.41 18.36 12.90
N PHE A 95 -28.62 18.06 13.93
CA PHE A 95 -28.66 16.74 14.56
C PHE A 95 -29.99 16.53 15.27
N HIS A 96 -30.53 15.31 15.16
CA HIS A 96 -31.75 14.93 15.88
C HIS A 96 -31.61 15.11 17.40
N ASN A 97 -30.42 14.84 17.95
CA ASN A 97 -30.11 15.17 19.33
C ASN A 97 -29.38 16.53 19.37
N PRO A 98 -29.97 17.57 19.99
CA PRO A 98 -29.38 18.90 20.08
C PRO A 98 -28.07 18.94 20.87
N ASP A 99 -27.83 18.00 21.79
CA ASP A 99 -26.58 17.92 22.58
C ASP A 99 -25.35 17.61 21.71
N ARG A 100 -25.57 17.09 20.50
CA ARG A 100 -24.52 16.74 19.54
C ARG A 100 -24.17 17.89 18.60
N ASN A 101 -24.85 19.03 18.72
CA ASN A 101 -24.61 20.16 17.83
C ASN A 101 -23.21 20.73 18.10
N THR A 102 -22.33 20.65 17.11
CA THR A 102 -20.88 20.79 17.22
C THR A 102 -20.40 22.24 17.43
N ALA A 103 -21.23 23.12 17.99
CA ALA A 103 -20.82 24.49 18.34
C ALA A 103 -19.70 24.52 19.42
N SER A 104 -19.42 23.40 20.08
CA SER A 104 -18.44 23.27 21.16
C SER A 104 -17.21 22.42 20.83
N VAL A 105 -17.15 21.79 19.64
CA VAL A 105 -15.96 20.99 19.27
C VAL A 105 -14.97 21.89 18.54
N GLY A 106 -14.21 22.66 19.32
CA GLY A 106 -13.03 23.38 18.85
C GLY A 106 -12.01 22.44 18.17
N PRO A 107 -10.98 22.98 17.51
CA PRO A 107 -10.02 22.19 16.74
C PRO A 107 -9.07 21.42 17.66
N CYS A 108 -9.55 20.35 18.31
CA CYS A 108 -8.71 19.38 19.03
C CYS A 108 -7.78 18.57 18.09
N TRP A 109 -7.83 18.82 16.79
CA TRP A 109 -7.01 18.15 15.76
C TRP A 109 -5.60 18.73 15.62
N PHE A 110 -5.23 19.74 16.41
CA PHE A 110 -3.86 20.26 16.45
C PHE A 110 -3.00 19.48 17.47
N PHE A 111 -2.85 18.18 17.25
CA PHE A 111 -1.74 17.42 17.84
C PHE A 111 -0.71 17.18 16.74
N PRO A 112 0.50 17.75 16.83
CA PRO A 112 1.58 17.43 15.93
C PRO A 112 2.18 16.09 16.36
N LEU A 113 1.88 15.04 15.62
CA LEU A 113 2.69 13.83 15.58
C LEU A 113 3.31 13.83 14.16
N VAL A 114 4.42 14.56 13.96
CA VAL A 114 5.81 14.09 14.12
C VAL A 114 6.15 13.00 13.09
N ILE A 115 7.19 13.32 12.32
CA ILE A 115 8.03 12.47 11.48
C ILE A 115 8.35 11.14 12.17
#